data_AF-A0A957YRN6-F1
#
_entry.id   AF-A0A957YRN6-F1
#
_cell.length_a   1.000
_cell.length_b   1.000
_cell.length_c   1.000
_cell.angle_alpha   90.00
_cell.angle_beta   90.00
_cell.angle_gamma   90.00
#
_symmetry.space_group_name_H-M   'P 1'
#
loop_
_entity.id
_entity.type
_entity.pdbx_description
1 polymer ?
#
loop_
_entity_poly.entity_id
_entity_poly.type
_entity_poly.pdbx_seq_one_letter_code
_entity_poly.pdbx_strand_id
1 'polypeptide(L)'
;MEAVSTKRFLQIWLWALVVVSLLAILQTLQRTNELEIALLHSKWIGLVGIFAVTAVIGTWLSFSSILDRITEWVDKFSAQPSSFLRITFSTLLIILGFVSVWLMRLYVFDSTLPQVMPIFWVFLWASLLQTLGLKLLRGSLSWDAAFAVVLLAQGLIYQTYGIFAATSADPFSMGYSEAGRHYYASLFFAEKLYGMKLPLPFLHPSRYLLLSIPFLVDGLPLWFHRFWQALLWFGLTLGASVSLARFSRSNGWMKVFITAWAFLFFLQGAVYYHLQVMVILILVGVSLKKPGRSLIFIILASVWAGISRVNWFPVPAMLAVAIYILETPISEKGWKYWLTPFIWGVSGLVAVFVSQFAYIQISGNADVAAFGSSFTSDLIWSRLLPNETFPMGILPGILLVSAPAFAALYQMLRIPSSPTLPPKGEGSPLSRWERARVRALHPLRLLVLLGMLAVLFVGGAVVSTKIGGGGDLHNMDAYLVMLAVLVTAFWSNQVAAESEAKPMFGRVGWGVVAAVLLIPLGFAIRHIGFYPHFDDAAAEKDIRTLQESLQNGGEILFITERQLLTF
;
A
#
# COMPACT_ATOMS: atom_id res chain seq x y z
N MET A 1 -1.85 -14.26 16.21
CA MET A 1 -0.89 -13.43 16.98
C MET A 1 -0.57 -14.11 18.30
N GLU A 2 0.60 -13.84 18.87
CA GLU A 2 0.87 -14.21 20.27
C GLU A 2 0.03 -13.37 21.24
N ALA A 3 -0.15 -13.86 22.47
CA ALA A 3 -0.72 -13.04 23.53
C ALA A 3 0.35 -12.04 24.00
N VAL A 4 0.04 -10.74 23.98
CA VAL A 4 1.01 -9.68 24.26
C VAL A 4 0.77 -9.13 25.67
N SER A 5 1.78 -9.24 26.53
CA SER A 5 1.75 -8.58 27.84
C SER A 5 1.94 -7.07 27.70
N THR A 6 1.45 -6.30 28.67
CA THR A 6 1.62 -4.84 28.70
C THR A 6 3.11 -4.45 28.63
N LYS A 7 3.99 -5.14 29.37
CA LYS A 7 5.44 -4.95 29.28
C LYS A 7 5.95 -5.15 27.86
N ARG A 8 5.57 -6.25 27.21
CA ARG A 8 6.05 -6.58 25.86
C ARG A 8 5.55 -5.59 24.81
N PHE A 9 4.30 -5.12 24.95
CA PHE A 9 3.74 -4.04 24.15
C PHE A 9 4.59 -2.76 24.28
N LEU A 10 4.82 -2.30 25.52
CA LEU A 10 5.59 -1.08 25.78
C LEU A 10 7.04 -1.21 25.31
N GLN A 11 7.70 -2.36 25.49
CA GLN A 11 9.05 -2.59 24.97
C GLN A 11 9.12 -2.43 23.45
N ILE A 12 8.16 -3.01 22.71
CA ILE A 12 8.15 -2.91 21.24
C ILE A 12 7.85 -1.48 20.80
N TRP A 13 6.95 -0.78 21.49
CA TRP A 13 6.69 0.63 21.24
C TRP A 13 7.94 1.51 21.51
N LEU A 14 8.66 1.26 22.60
CA LEU A 14 9.92 1.95 22.92
C LEU A 14 10.98 1.71 21.85
N TRP A 15 11.12 0.48 21.35
CA TRP A 15 12.05 0.19 20.25
C TRP A 15 11.67 0.89 18.95
N ALA A 16 10.38 0.95 18.61
CA ALA A 16 9.92 1.74 17.47
C ALA A 16 10.26 3.22 17.65
N LEU A 17 10.05 3.76 18.87
CA LEU A 17 10.41 5.14 19.21
C LEU A 17 11.92 5.39 19.10
N VAL A 18 12.77 4.47 19.55
CA VAL A 18 14.23 4.57 19.43
C VAL A 18 14.63 4.64 17.96
N VAL A 19 14.14 3.71 17.12
CA VAL A 19 14.46 3.68 15.69
C VAL A 19 14.00 4.97 15.01
N VAL A 20 12.77 5.40 15.24
CA VAL A 20 12.24 6.64 14.66
C VAL A 20 12.99 7.87 15.15
N SER A 21 13.40 7.92 16.42
CA SER A 21 14.22 9.02 16.95
C SER A 21 15.58 9.11 16.26
N LEU A 22 16.26 7.98 16.05
CA LEU A 22 17.55 7.95 15.34
C LEU A 22 17.39 8.38 13.88
N LEU A 23 16.34 7.92 13.19
CA LEU A 23 16.05 8.34 11.83
C LEU A 23 15.63 9.82 11.74
N ALA A 24 14.92 10.33 12.74
CA ALA A 24 14.56 11.74 12.84
C ALA A 24 15.81 12.61 12.97
N ILE A 25 16.81 12.21 13.77
CA ILE A 25 18.11 12.88 13.83
C ILE A 25 18.73 12.95 12.44
N LEU A 26 18.84 11.82 11.73
CA LEU A 26 19.46 11.78 10.40
C LEU A 26 18.73 12.70 9.41
N GLN A 27 17.40 12.70 9.41
CA GLN A 27 16.61 13.57 8.53
C GLN A 27 16.72 15.05 8.90
N THR A 28 16.79 15.37 10.19
CA THR A 28 17.02 16.74 10.66
C THR A 28 18.42 17.23 10.26
N LEU A 29 19.46 16.41 10.40
CA LEU A 29 20.82 16.73 9.97
C LEU A 29 20.91 16.94 8.46
N GLN A 30 20.27 16.06 7.68
CA GLN A 30 20.19 16.19 6.24
C GLN A 30 19.54 17.52 5.86
N ARG A 31 18.40 17.86 6.49
CA ARG A 31 17.70 19.10 6.23
C ARG A 31 18.50 20.35 6.60
N THR A 32 19.24 20.32 7.70
CA THR A 32 20.11 21.46 8.06
C THR A 32 21.22 21.66 7.05
N ASN A 33 21.77 20.58 6.48
CA ASN A 33 22.76 20.68 5.42
C ASN A 33 22.15 21.22 4.11
N GLU A 34 20.96 20.75 3.73
CA GLU A 34 20.23 21.25 2.55
C GLU A 34 19.89 22.74 2.64
N LEU A 35 19.64 23.24 3.85
CA LEU A 35 19.34 24.65 4.11
C LEU A 35 20.58 25.47 4.48
N GLU A 36 21.77 24.89 4.44
CA GLU A 36 23.04 25.53 4.82
C GLU A 36 23.02 26.14 6.24
N ILE A 37 22.26 25.54 7.16
CA ILE A 37 22.13 26.00 8.54
C ILE A 37 23.27 25.44 9.39
N ALA A 38 24.03 26.31 10.06
CA ALA A 38 25.02 25.93 11.06
C ALA A 38 24.35 25.31 12.30
N LEU A 39 24.22 23.98 12.34
CA LEU A 39 23.43 23.24 13.34
C LEU A 39 23.74 23.66 14.79
N LEU A 40 25.03 23.74 15.16
CA LEU A 40 25.48 24.02 16.54
C LEU A 40 25.05 25.41 17.05
N HIS A 41 24.76 26.34 16.15
CA HIS A 41 24.31 27.70 16.47
C HIS A 41 22.81 27.90 16.21
N SER A 42 22.10 26.83 15.86
CA SER A 42 20.68 26.87 15.52
C SER A 42 19.82 26.28 16.63
N LYS A 43 18.53 26.65 16.67
CA LYS A 43 17.54 26.02 17.58
C LYS A 43 17.34 24.52 17.30
N TRP A 44 17.77 24.04 16.14
CA TRP A 44 17.60 22.66 15.70
C TRP A 44 18.50 21.69 16.47
N ILE A 45 19.60 22.16 17.06
CA ILE A 45 20.42 21.35 17.98
C ILE A 45 19.59 20.87 19.18
N GLY A 46 18.66 21.71 19.66
CA GLY A 46 17.74 21.35 20.73
C GLY A 46 16.82 20.20 20.32
N LEU A 47 16.30 20.24 19.09
CA LEU A 47 15.43 19.18 18.55
C LEU A 47 16.19 17.86 18.35
N VAL A 48 17.40 17.92 17.79
CA VAL A 48 18.31 16.76 17.68
C VAL A 48 18.62 16.20 19.07
N GLY A 49 18.87 17.06 20.05
CA GLY A 49 19.08 16.68 21.45
C GLY A 49 17.87 15.95 22.04
N ILE A 50 16.65 16.44 21.79
CA ILE A 50 15.41 15.79 22.24
C ILE A 50 15.29 14.38 21.63
N PHE A 51 15.53 14.22 20.34
CA PHE A 51 15.50 12.90 19.71
C PHE A 51 16.58 11.97 20.27
N ALA A 52 17.81 12.47 20.48
CA ALA A 52 18.91 11.68 21.02
C ALA A 52 18.62 11.22 22.46
N VAL A 53 18.15 12.13 23.32
CA VAL A 53 17.74 11.81 24.69
C VAL A 53 16.60 10.79 24.68
N THR A 54 15.62 10.95 23.79
CA THR A 54 14.51 9.99 23.65
C THR A 54 15.00 8.61 23.25
N ALA A 55 15.96 8.50 22.33
CA ALA A 55 16.57 7.23 21.93
C ALA A 55 17.34 6.57 23.09
N VAL A 56 18.15 7.34 23.83
CA VAL A 56 18.91 6.82 24.98
C VAL A 56 17.98 6.36 26.10
N ILE A 57 17.01 7.20 26.50
CA ILE A 57 16.05 6.86 27.55
C ILE A 57 15.19 5.68 27.11
N GLY A 58 14.71 5.64 25.87
CA GLY A 58 13.89 4.54 25.36
C GLY A 58 14.62 3.20 25.38
N THR A 59 15.91 3.21 25.02
CA THR A 59 16.78 2.02 25.08
C THR A 59 16.97 1.56 26.52
N TRP A 60 17.36 2.48 27.41
CA TRP A 60 17.58 2.17 28.83
C TRP A 60 16.30 1.66 29.52
N LEU A 61 15.17 2.35 29.30
CA LEU A 61 13.89 1.99 29.91
C LEU A 61 13.41 0.62 29.44
N SER A 62 13.69 0.21 28.20
CA SER A 62 13.30 -1.11 27.67
C SER A 62 13.86 -2.29 28.47
N PHE A 63 14.98 -2.09 29.16
CA PHE A 63 15.67 -3.12 29.96
C PHE A 63 15.65 -2.84 31.47
N SER A 64 15.13 -1.69 31.90
CA SER A 64 15.16 -1.33 33.32
C SER A 64 13.98 -1.90 34.10
N SER A 65 14.17 -2.11 35.41
CA SER A 65 13.10 -2.51 36.33
C SER A 65 12.04 -1.41 36.51
N ILE A 66 12.29 -0.19 36.04
CA ILE A 66 11.30 0.90 36.08
C ILE A 66 10.16 0.58 35.12
N LEU A 67 10.44 -0.05 33.97
CA LEU A 67 9.38 -0.45 33.05
C LEU A 67 8.43 -1.48 33.66
N ASP A 68 8.93 -2.36 34.54
CA ASP A 68 8.08 -3.28 35.29
C ASP A 68 7.11 -2.52 36.21
N ARG A 69 7.61 -1.52 36.95
CA ARG A 69 6.77 -0.66 37.80
C ARG A 69 5.75 0.13 36.99
N ILE A 70 6.14 0.69 35.84
CA ILE A 70 5.24 1.39 34.92
C ILE A 70 4.15 0.42 34.44
N THR A 71 4.54 -0.79 34.05
CA THR A 71 3.61 -1.83 33.57
C THR A 71 2.57 -2.16 34.63
N GLU A 72 3.01 -2.42 35.87
CA GLU A 72 2.10 -2.70 36.98
C GLU A 72 1.16 -1.53 37.28
N TRP A 73 1.68 -0.30 37.26
CA TRP A 73 0.88 0.90 37.48
C TRP A 73 -0.18 1.08 36.40
N VAL A 74 0.21 0.94 35.13
CA VAL A 74 -0.68 1.03 33.97
C VAL A 74 -1.76 -0.04 34.01
N ASP A 75 -1.41 -1.29 34.33
CA ASP A 75 -2.37 -2.39 34.43
C ASP A 75 -3.37 -2.16 35.57
N LYS A 76 -2.89 -1.77 36.76
CA LYS A 76 -3.74 -1.40 37.91
C LYS A 76 -4.68 -0.26 37.58
N PHE A 77 -4.17 0.79 36.92
CA PHE A 77 -4.97 1.94 36.51
C PHE A 77 -6.03 1.54 35.47
N SER A 78 -5.68 0.67 34.52
CA SER A 78 -6.60 0.19 33.49
C SER A 78 -7.71 -0.72 34.04
N ALA A 79 -7.46 -1.44 35.15
CA ALA A 79 -8.38 -2.38 35.77
C ALA A 79 -9.47 -1.74 36.65
N GLN A 80 -9.39 -0.45 36.93
CA GLN A 80 -10.43 0.26 37.69
C GLN A 80 -11.78 0.24 36.96
N PRO A 81 -12.93 0.49 37.63
CA PRO A 81 -14.21 0.64 36.94
C PRO A 81 -14.29 1.94 36.12
N SER A 82 -15.20 1.99 35.14
CA SER A 82 -15.44 3.20 34.35
C SER A 82 -16.28 4.21 35.15
N SER A 83 -15.76 5.42 35.34
CA SER A 83 -16.51 6.57 35.86
C SER A 83 -16.71 7.63 34.77
N PHE A 84 -17.65 8.55 34.96
CA PHE A 84 -17.86 9.67 34.02
C PHE A 84 -16.57 10.47 33.80
N LEU A 85 -15.85 10.82 34.87
CA LEU A 85 -14.56 11.51 34.80
C LEU A 85 -13.53 10.73 33.99
N ARG A 86 -13.48 9.40 34.16
CA ARG A 86 -12.57 8.55 33.40
C ARG A 86 -12.94 8.50 31.91
N ILE A 87 -14.23 8.44 31.57
CA ILE A 87 -14.69 8.47 30.18
C ILE A 87 -14.30 9.80 29.52
N THR A 88 -14.53 10.92 30.21
CA THR A 88 -14.14 12.25 29.74
C THR A 88 -12.63 12.35 29.56
N PHE A 89 -11.84 11.96 30.56
CA PHE A 89 -10.38 11.96 30.48
C PHE A 89 -9.87 11.09 29.32
N SER A 90 -10.43 9.90 29.16
CA SER A 90 -10.02 8.97 28.11
C SER A 90 -10.36 9.47 26.71
N THR A 91 -11.53 10.12 26.56
CA THR A 91 -11.93 10.80 25.31
C THR A 91 -11.00 11.96 25.00
N LEU A 92 -10.63 12.76 26.01
CA LEU A 92 -9.67 13.85 25.86
C LEU A 92 -8.29 13.34 25.42
N LEU A 93 -7.79 12.24 25.98
CA LEU A 93 -6.54 11.63 25.53
C LEU A 93 -6.58 11.23 24.05
N ILE A 94 -7.72 10.68 23.60
CA ILE A 94 -7.89 10.29 22.19
C ILE A 94 -7.89 11.54 21.29
N ILE A 95 -8.69 12.54 21.62
CA ILE A 95 -8.80 13.77 20.83
C ILE A 95 -7.48 14.53 20.82
N LEU A 96 -6.85 14.72 21.98
CA LEU A 96 -5.58 15.42 22.12
C LEU A 96 -4.48 14.71 21.33
N GLY A 97 -4.40 13.38 21.43
CA GLY A 97 -3.44 12.61 20.65
C GLY A 97 -3.69 12.79 19.15
N PHE A 98 -4.92 12.68 18.66
CA PHE A 98 -5.23 12.89 17.25
C PHE A 98 -4.87 14.30 16.77
N VAL A 99 -5.31 15.34 17.49
CA VAL A 99 -5.10 16.75 17.13
C VAL A 99 -3.62 17.13 17.21
N SER A 100 -2.85 16.56 18.15
CA SER A 100 -1.43 16.89 18.30
C SER A 100 -0.58 16.58 17.06
N VAL A 101 -0.91 15.51 16.31
CA VAL A 101 -0.20 15.17 15.07
C VAL A 101 -0.44 16.25 14.01
N TRP A 102 -1.69 16.69 13.83
CA TRP A 102 -2.03 17.76 12.90
C TRP A 102 -1.41 19.09 13.30
N LEU A 103 -1.51 19.47 14.58
CA LEU A 103 -0.95 20.74 15.06
C LEU A 103 0.57 20.79 14.87
N MET A 104 1.28 19.73 15.24
CA MET A 104 2.73 19.67 15.06
C MET A 104 3.12 19.68 13.58
N ARG A 105 2.40 18.94 12.72
CA ARG A 105 2.70 18.95 11.28
C ARG A 105 2.44 20.31 10.65
N LEU A 106 1.31 20.95 10.94
CA LEU A 106 0.86 22.16 10.26
C LEU A 106 1.47 23.45 10.80
N TYR A 107 1.84 23.51 12.09
CA TYR A 107 2.26 24.76 12.73
C TYR A 107 3.69 24.72 13.29
N VAL A 108 4.28 23.53 13.47
CA VAL A 108 5.64 23.41 14.04
C VAL A 108 6.63 22.93 12.99
N PHE A 109 6.29 21.85 12.26
CA PHE A 109 7.19 21.19 11.31
C PHE A 109 6.93 21.54 9.84
N ASP A 110 5.91 22.33 9.54
CA ASP A 110 5.40 22.64 8.20
C ASP A 110 6.49 22.76 7.11
N SER A 111 7.00 23.97 6.86
CA SER A 111 8.09 24.22 5.90
C SER A 111 9.48 24.02 6.51
N THR A 112 9.56 24.01 7.84
CA THR A 112 10.81 23.89 8.58
C THR A 112 11.36 22.48 8.44
N LEU A 113 10.64 21.47 8.94
CA LEU A 113 11.07 20.07 9.01
C LEU A 113 10.02 19.12 8.41
N PRO A 114 9.77 19.20 7.08
CA PRO A 114 8.70 18.47 6.39
C PRO A 114 8.96 16.95 6.29
N GLN A 115 10.12 16.49 6.76
CA GLN A 115 10.52 15.09 6.66
C GLN A 115 9.61 14.18 7.51
N VAL A 116 9.55 12.92 7.13
CA VAL A 116 8.59 11.96 7.66
C VAL A 116 8.90 11.55 9.09
N MET A 117 10.16 11.31 9.43
CA MET A 117 10.55 10.71 10.70
C MET A 117 10.27 11.64 11.89
N PRO A 118 10.50 12.96 11.80
CA PRO A 118 10.09 13.91 12.84
C PRO A 118 8.59 13.90 13.13
N ILE A 119 7.72 13.94 12.11
CA ILE A 119 6.27 13.84 12.34
C ILE A 119 5.86 12.44 12.81
N PHE A 120 6.55 11.40 12.37
CA PHE A 120 6.30 10.04 12.80
C PHE A 120 6.70 9.82 14.27
N TRP A 121 7.73 10.53 14.75
CA TRP A 121 8.11 10.58 16.15
C TRP A 121 6.98 11.16 17.02
N VAL A 122 6.40 12.29 16.60
CA VAL A 122 5.23 12.89 17.26
C VAL A 122 4.06 11.91 17.25
N PHE A 123 3.83 11.26 16.11
CA PHE A 123 2.78 10.27 15.96
C PHE A 123 2.92 9.11 16.95
N LEU A 124 4.14 8.60 17.21
CA LEU A 124 4.32 7.49 18.15
C LEU A 124 3.91 7.86 19.59
N TRP A 125 4.23 9.07 20.04
CA TRP A 125 3.75 9.58 21.33
C TRP A 125 2.24 9.80 21.34
N ALA A 126 1.71 10.46 20.30
CA ALA A 126 0.29 10.73 20.15
C ALA A 126 -0.54 9.44 20.09
N SER A 127 -0.04 8.39 19.44
CA SER A 127 -0.71 7.10 19.33
C SER A 127 -0.64 6.30 20.63
N LEU A 128 0.42 6.45 21.45
CA LEU A 128 0.45 5.88 22.80
C LEU A 128 -0.61 6.51 23.70
N LEU A 129 -0.77 7.84 23.65
CA LEU A 129 -1.83 8.56 24.38
C LEU A 129 -3.22 8.10 23.95
N GLN A 130 -3.47 7.99 22.65
CA GLN A 130 -4.73 7.47 22.10
C GLN A 130 -4.98 6.02 22.52
N THR A 131 -3.95 5.19 22.54
CA THR A 131 -4.05 3.78 22.94
C THR A 131 -4.40 3.65 24.41
N LEU A 132 -3.76 4.44 25.28
CA LEU A 132 -4.13 4.54 26.69
C LEU A 132 -5.59 4.98 26.82
N GLY A 133 -6.01 6.06 26.16
CA GLY A 133 -7.41 6.51 26.16
C GLY A 133 -8.38 5.41 25.73
N LEU A 134 -8.09 4.71 24.62
CA LEU A 134 -8.96 3.64 24.12
C LEU A 134 -9.00 2.44 25.07
N LYS A 135 -7.87 2.05 25.67
CA LYS A 135 -7.79 0.99 26.67
C LYS A 135 -8.58 1.34 27.94
N LEU A 136 -8.56 2.61 28.36
CA LEU A 136 -9.33 3.09 29.50
C LEU A 136 -10.84 3.15 29.23
N LEU A 137 -11.25 3.49 27.99
CA LEU A 137 -12.66 3.44 27.57
C LEU A 137 -13.16 2.00 27.38
N ARG A 138 -12.32 1.12 26.85
CA ARG A 138 -12.64 -0.26 26.47
C ARG A 138 -11.66 -1.20 27.16
N GLY A 139 -11.86 -1.43 28.45
CA GLY A 139 -10.97 -2.27 29.27
C GLY A 139 -10.74 -3.69 28.73
N SER A 140 -11.69 -4.22 27.96
CA SER A 140 -11.61 -5.55 27.32
C SER A 140 -10.64 -5.63 26.15
N LEU A 141 -10.25 -4.51 25.52
CA LEU A 141 -9.26 -4.54 24.44
C LEU A 141 -7.86 -4.77 25.02
N SER A 142 -7.06 -5.63 24.41
CA SER A 142 -5.64 -5.70 24.72
C SER A 142 -4.89 -4.46 24.19
N TRP A 143 -3.72 -4.17 24.74
CA TRP A 143 -2.92 -3.00 24.37
C TRP A 143 -2.51 -3.00 22.89
N ASP A 144 -2.08 -4.14 22.39
CA ASP A 144 -1.73 -4.37 20.99
C ASP A 144 -2.93 -4.17 20.06
N ALA A 145 -4.11 -4.67 20.44
CA ALA A 145 -5.34 -4.48 19.67
C ALA A 145 -5.77 -3.00 19.65
N ALA A 146 -5.74 -2.32 20.80
CA ALA A 146 -6.06 -0.90 20.89
C ALA A 146 -5.11 -0.05 20.04
N PHE A 147 -3.80 -0.33 20.09
CA PHE A 147 -2.80 0.35 19.27
C PHE A 147 -3.05 0.10 17.78
N ALA A 148 -3.31 -1.16 17.38
CA ALA A 148 -3.62 -1.49 15.99
C ALA A 148 -4.88 -0.76 15.47
N VAL A 149 -5.92 -0.61 16.29
CA VAL A 149 -7.10 0.20 15.95
C VAL A 149 -6.69 1.66 15.70
N VAL A 150 -5.92 2.25 16.62
CA VAL A 150 -5.45 3.64 16.53
C VAL A 150 -4.61 3.87 15.27
N LEU A 151 -3.67 2.96 14.96
CA LEU A 151 -2.81 3.05 13.77
C LEU A 151 -3.64 2.99 12.48
N LEU A 152 -4.52 2.01 12.36
CA LEU A 152 -5.31 1.80 11.15
C LEU A 152 -6.35 2.89 10.96
N ALA A 153 -7.03 3.33 12.02
CA ALA A 153 -7.99 4.41 11.94
C ALA A 153 -7.33 5.72 11.48
N GLN A 154 -6.21 6.11 12.10
CA GLN A 154 -5.48 7.32 11.70
C GLN A 154 -4.87 7.19 10.30
N GLY A 155 -4.28 6.04 9.97
CA GLY A 155 -3.77 5.79 8.62
C GLY A 155 -4.85 5.95 7.56
N LEU A 156 -6.05 5.39 7.79
CA LEU A 156 -7.19 5.55 6.89
C LEU A 156 -7.61 7.01 6.76
N ILE A 157 -7.68 7.76 7.87
CA ILE A 157 -8.03 9.18 7.86
C ILE A 157 -7.00 9.99 7.05
N TYR A 158 -5.70 9.84 7.34
CA TYR A 158 -4.63 10.57 6.65
C TYR A 158 -4.58 10.25 5.16
N GLN A 159 -4.74 8.98 4.82
CA GLN A 159 -4.72 8.55 3.43
C GLN A 159 -5.96 9.03 2.67
N THR A 160 -7.14 8.97 3.29
CA THR A 160 -8.39 9.48 2.69
C THR A 160 -8.30 10.99 2.48
N TYR A 161 -7.83 11.72 3.49
CA TYR A 161 -7.57 13.15 3.38
C TYR A 161 -6.65 13.46 2.19
N GLY A 162 -5.51 12.78 2.10
CA GLY A 162 -4.56 12.97 0.99
C GLY A 162 -5.13 12.71 -0.40
N ILE A 163 -5.97 11.68 -0.54
CA ILE A 163 -6.61 11.34 -1.82
C ILE A 163 -7.56 12.46 -2.26
N PHE A 164 -8.40 12.96 -1.34
CA PHE A 164 -9.41 13.96 -1.67
C PHE A 164 -8.87 15.40 -1.70
N ALA A 165 -7.73 15.66 -1.07
CA ALA A 165 -7.03 16.95 -1.13
C ALA A 165 -6.59 17.36 -2.55
N ALA A 166 -6.54 16.42 -3.50
CA ALA A 166 -6.28 16.71 -4.91
C ALA A 166 -7.51 17.29 -5.66
N THR A 167 -8.66 17.39 -5.00
CA THR A 167 -9.88 17.98 -5.61
C THR A 167 -9.79 19.50 -5.54
N SER A 168 -9.59 20.14 -6.70
CA SER A 168 -9.44 21.59 -6.82
C SER A 168 -10.15 22.11 -8.08
N ALA A 169 -10.65 23.33 -8.02
CA ALA A 169 -11.19 24.05 -9.19
C ALA A 169 -10.11 24.83 -9.96
N ASP A 170 -8.86 24.84 -9.46
CA ASP A 170 -7.74 25.51 -10.13
C ASP A 170 -7.60 25.03 -11.59
N PRO A 171 -7.50 25.92 -12.58
CA PRO A 171 -7.47 25.52 -13.98
C PRO A 171 -6.17 24.80 -14.40
N PHE A 172 -5.08 25.01 -13.65
CA PHE A 172 -3.76 24.47 -13.97
C PHE A 172 -3.49 23.13 -13.28
N SER A 173 -2.50 22.41 -13.79
CA SER A 173 -2.10 21.09 -13.31
C SER A 173 -1.57 21.17 -11.87
N MET A 174 -2.11 20.35 -10.97
CA MET A 174 -1.71 20.30 -9.55
C MET A 174 -0.48 19.43 -9.32
N GLY A 175 -0.06 18.68 -10.33
CA GLY A 175 1.12 17.84 -10.23
C GLY A 175 1.51 17.20 -11.55
N TYR A 176 2.61 16.44 -11.47
CA TYR A 176 3.18 15.79 -12.64
C TYR A 176 2.15 14.89 -13.35
N SER A 177 2.10 14.99 -14.68
CA SER A 177 1.25 14.23 -15.61
C SER A 177 -0.26 14.43 -15.50
N GLU A 178 -0.77 15.18 -14.52
CA GLU A 178 -2.23 15.29 -14.30
C GLU A 178 -2.96 15.85 -15.51
N ALA A 179 -2.47 16.97 -16.05
CA ALA A 179 -2.92 17.57 -17.30
C ALA A 179 -3.13 16.53 -18.42
N GLY A 180 -2.10 15.70 -18.63
CA GLY A 180 -2.14 14.64 -19.62
C GLY A 180 -3.21 13.58 -19.33
N ARG A 181 -3.48 13.27 -18.06
CA ARG A 181 -4.47 12.23 -17.72
C ARG A 181 -5.88 12.62 -18.09
N HIS A 182 -6.26 13.87 -17.84
CA HIS A 182 -7.60 14.36 -18.17
C HIS A 182 -7.76 14.53 -19.68
N TYR A 183 -6.71 14.99 -20.38
CA TYR A 183 -6.68 15.02 -21.84
C TYR A 183 -6.76 13.61 -22.45
N TYR A 184 -5.99 12.63 -22.00
CA TYR A 184 -6.11 11.27 -22.55
C TYR A 184 -7.47 10.63 -22.24
N ALA A 185 -8.09 10.96 -21.11
CA ALA A 185 -9.44 10.51 -20.80
C ALA A 185 -10.49 11.11 -21.76
N SER A 186 -10.33 12.37 -22.19
CA SER A 186 -11.26 13.01 -23.11
C SER A 186 -11.22 12.41 -24.52
N LEU A 187 -10.11 11.77 -24.93
CA LEU A 187 -9.96 11.18 -26.27
C LEU A 187 -11.02 10.11 -26.60
N PHE A 188 -11.56 9.41 -25.59
CA PHE A 188 -12.69 8.47 -25.80
C PHE A 188 -13.96 9.16 -26.29
N PHE A 189 -14.05 10.47 -26.10
CA PHE A 189 -15.18 11.33 -26.49
C PHE A 189 -14.72 12.49 -27.39
N ALA A 190 -13.60 12.34 -28.10
CA ALA A 190 -13.00 13.41 -28.91
C ALA A 190 -13.95 14.02 -29.95
N GLU A 191 -14.76 13.20 -30.64
CA GLU A 191 -15.72 13.69 -31.64
C GLU A 191 -16.79 14.58 -31.01
N LYS A 192 -17.21 14.26 -29.78
CA LYS A 192 -18.19 15.05 -29.01
C LYS A 192 -17.57 16.34 -28.45
N LEU A 193 -16.34 16.26 -27.92
CA LEU A 193 -15.70 17.36 -27.20
C LEU A 193 -14.97 18.34 -28.13
N TYR A 194 -14.41 17.86 -29.23
CA TYR A 194 -13.55 18.63 -30.12
C TYR A 194 -14.06 18.69 -31.57
N GLY A 195 -15.15 18.00 -31.90
CA GLY A 195 -15.67 17.93 -33.28
C GLY A 195 -14.75 17.17 -34.25
N MET A 196 -13.76 16.43 -33.73
CA MET A 196 -12.77 15.73 -34.54
C MET A 196 -12.54 14.31 -34.03
N LYS A 197 -12.24 13.39 -34.95
CA LYS A 197 -11.84 12.02 -34.61
C LYS A 197 -10.35 12.01 -34.28
N LEU A 198 -10.03 11.69 -33.03
CA LEU A 198 -8.66 11.53 -32.55
C LEU A 198 -8.36 10.07 -32.22
N PRO A 199 -7.09 9.63 -32.32
CA PRO A 199 -6.69 8.30 -31.86
C PRO A 199 -6.99 8.09 -30.38
N LEU A 200 -7.34 6.86 -30.01
CA LEU A 200 -7.50 6.46 -28.62
C LEU A 200 -6.14 6.45 -27.89
N PRO A 201 -6.13 6.62 -26.55
CA PRO A 201 -4.88 6.69 -25.79
C PRO A 201 -4.02 5.43 -25.94
N PHE A 202 -2.77 5.57 -26.38
CA PHE A 202 -1.87 4.42 -26.51
C PHE A 202 -1.28 3.97 -25.14
N LEU A 203 -1.09 4.90 -24.21
CA LEU A 203 -0.54 4.61 -22.88
C LEU A 203 -1.66 4.29 -21.90
N HIS A 204 -1.63 3.15 -21.21
CA HIS A 204 -2.59 2.78 -20.17
C HIS A 204 -4.09 3.03 -20.50
N PRO A 205 -4.62 2.56 -21.65
CA PRO A 205 -6.00 2.82 -22.07
C PRO A 205 -7.07 2.62 -20.98
N SER A 206 -7.02 1.51 -20.25
CA SER A 206 -7.93 1.20 -19.14
C SER A 206 -8.00 2.28 -18.06
N ARG A 207 -6.90 2.99 -17.80
CA ARG A 207 -6.83 4.06 -16.82
C ARG A 207 -7.67 5.25 -17.26
N TYR A 208 -7.51 5.62 -18.52
CA TYR A 208 -8.21 6.74 -19.14
C TYR A 208 -9.65 6.40 -19.44
N LEU A 209 -9.98 5.14 -19.73
CA LEU A 209 -11.35 4.66 -19.86
C LEU A 209 -12.14 4.83 -18.55
N LEU A 210 -11.54 4.51 -17.40
CA LEU A 210 -12.20 4.76 -16.11
C LEU A 210 -12.32 6.27 -15.81
N LEU A 211 -11.32 7.06 -16.18
CA LEU A 211 -11.34 8.51 -16.00
C LEU A 211 -12.30 9.22 -16.95
N SER A 212 -12.66 8.61 -18.08
CA SER A 212 -13.48 9.26 -19.10
C SER A 212 -14.96 9.30 -18.74
N ILE A 213 -15.39 8.50 -17.75
CA ILE A 213 -16.80 8.37 -17.34
C ILE A 213 -17.52 9.72 -17.14
N PRO A 214 -16.93 10.74 -16.48
CA PRO A 214 -17.60 12.02 -16.31
C PRO A 214 -17.86 12.77 -17.64
N PHE A 215 -17.09 12.55 -18.71
CA PHE A 215 -17.34 13.18 -20.03
C PHE A 215 -18.63 12.67 -20.72
N LEU A 216 -19.29 11.65 -20.17
CA LEU A 216 -20.64 11.26 -20.59
C LEU A 216 -21.66 12.37 -20.31
N VAL A 217 -21.42 13.20 -19.30
CA VAL A 217 -22.29 14.31 -18.91
C VAL A 217 -21.68 15.63 -19.37
N ASP A 218 -22.47 16.42 -20.10
CA ASP A 218 -22.01 17.69 -20.67
C ASP A 218 -21.79 18.77 -19.62
N GLY A 219 -20.73 19.58 -19.81
CA GLY A 219 -20.47 20.77 -19.01
C GLY A 219 -19.97 20.51 -17.59
N LEU A 220 -19.54 19.29 -17.25
CA LEU A 220 -18.96 19.03 -15.93
C LEU A 220 -17.59 19.75 -15.79
N PRO A 221 -17.40 20.52 -14.72
CA PRO A 221 -16.17 21.28 -14.51
C PRO A 221 -14.98 20.39 -14.10
N LEU A 222 -13.75 20.88 -14.30
CA LEU A 222 -12.50 20.15 -14.00
C LEU A 222 -12.44 19.61 -12.57
N TRP A 223 -12.94 20.36 -11.57
CA TRP A 223 -12.95 19.89 -10.18
C TRP A 223 -13.71 18.57 -10.02
N PHE A 224 -14.77 18.35 -10.80
CA PHE A 224 -15.55 17.12 -10.75
C PHE A 224 -14.75 15.94 -11.34
N HIS A 225 -13.98 16.17 -12.40
CA HIS A 225 -13.09 15.15 -12.96
C HIS A 225 -11.96 14.78 -12.00
N ARG A 226 -11.42 15.75 -11.24
CA ARG A 226 -10.46 15.51 -10.16
C ARG A 226 -11.07 14.74 -9.00
N PHE A 227 -12.28 15.14 -8.58
CA PHE A 227 -13.05 14.41 -7.57
C PHE A 227 -13.31 12.96 -8.00
N TRP A 228 -13.70 12.74 -9.26
CA TRP A 228 -13.90 11.41 -9.83
C TRP A 228 -12.61 10.59 -9.79
N GLN A 229 -11.46 11.17 -10.14
CA GLN A 229 -10.17 10.50 -10.00
C GLN A 229 -9.88 10.11 -8.54
N ALA A 230 -10.14 11.01 -7.59
CA ALA A 230 -9.99 10.72 -6.16
C ALA A 230 -10.92 9.58 -5.72
N LEU A 231 -12.17 9.58 -6.20
CA LEU A 231 -13.14 8.53 -5.93
C LEU A 231 -12.72 7.18 -6.54
N LEU A 232 -12.12 7.15 -7.72
CA LEU A 232 -11.57 5.93 -8.31
C LEU A 232 -10.41 5.37 -7.47
N TRP A 233 -9.49 6.24 -7.04
CA TRP A 233 -8.39 5.85 -6.14
C TRP A 233 -8.90 5.26 -4.84
N PHE A 234 -9.85 5.93 -4.18
CA PHE A 234 -10.44 5.46 -2.92
C PHE A 234 -11.26 4.19 -3.14
N GLY A 235 -12.24 4.23 -4.04
CA GLY A 235 -13.26 3.20 -4.24
C GLY A 235 -12.69 1.88 -4.76
N LEU A 236 -11.83 1.91 -5.78
CA LEU A 236 -11.26 0.67 -6.34
C LEU A 236 -10.20 0.07 -5.42
N THR A 237 -9.43 0.88 -4.70
CA THR A 237 -8.50 0.37 -3.69
C THR A 237 -9.26 -0.24 -2.50
N LEU A 238 -10.34 0.40 -2.04
CA LEU A 238 -11.22 -0.18 -1.03
C LEU A 238 -11.88 -1.47 -1.52
N GLY A 239 -12.34 -1.50 -2.77
CA GLY A 239 -12.91 -2.69 -3.40
C GLY A 239 -11.94 -3.87 -3.43
N ALA A 240 -10.69 -3.65 -3.83
CA ALA A 240 -9.64 -4.68 -3.81
C ALA A 240 -9.32 -5.13 -2.37
N SER A 241 -9.26 -4.19 -1.43
CA SER A 241 -8.98 -4.45 -0.01
C SER A 241 -10.07 -5.30 0.64
N VAL A 242 -11.35 -4.97 0.37
CA VAL A 242 -12.50 -5.76 0.81
C VAL A 242 -12.50 -7.14 0.14
N SER A 243 -12.11 -7.22 -1.13
CA SER A 243 -12.01 -8.49 -1.86
C SER A 243 -10.94 -9.40 -1.25
N LEU A 244 -9.78 -8.85 -0.86
CA LEU A 244 -8.74 -9.57 -0.14
C LEU A 244 -9.20 -10.04 1.25
N ALA A 245 -9.92 -9.19 1.99
CA ALA A 245 -10.50 -9.56 3.27
C ALA A 245 -11.63 -10.59 3.15
N ARG A 246 -12.33 -10.66 2.01
CA ARG A 246 -13.31 -11.73 1.72
C ARG A 246 -12.61 -13.04 1.35
N PHE A 247 -11.55 -12.95 0.53
CA PHE A 247 -10.70 -14.10 0.18
C PHE A 247 -10.14 -14.80 1.44
N SER A 248 -9.77 -14.03 2.46
CA SER A 248 -9.30 -14.57 3.75
C SER A 248 -10.37 -15.30 4.56
N ARG A 249 -11.64 -15.30 4.13
CA ARG A 249 -12.82 -15.86 4.82
C ARG A 249 -12.96 -15.38 6.27
N SER A 250 -12.35 -14.25 6.60
CA SER A 250 -12.41 -13.64 7.92
C SER A 250 -13.73 -12.89 8.12
N ASN A 251 -14.22 -12.89 9.36
CA ASN A 251 -15.49 -12.26 9.74
C ASN A 251 -15.30 -11.18 10.81
N GLY A 252 -16.35 -10.38 11.03
CA GLY A 252 -16.39 -9.35 12.07
C GLY A 252 -15.25 -8.34 11.97
N TRP A 253 -14.63 -8.02 13.10
CA TRP A 253 -13.53 -7.06 13.19
C TRP A 253 -12.31 -7.45 12.36
N MET A 254 -11.96 -8.74 12.27
CA MET A 254 -10.78 -9.18 11.50
C MET A 254 -10.91 -8.82 10.01
N LYS A 255 -12.12 -8.88 9.45
CA LYS A 255 -12.38 -8.43 8.09
C LYS A 255 -12.10 -6.94 7.92
N VAL A 256 -12.52 -6.12 8.89
CA VAL A 256 -12.26 -4.67 8.91
C VAL A 256 -10.76 -4.39 9.03
N PHE A 257 -10.06 -5.10 9.92
CA PHE A 257 -8.61 -5.00 10.08
C PHE A 257 -7.85 -5.30 8.78
N ILE A 258 -8.14 -6.45 8.14
CA ILE A 258 -7.49 -6.83 6.87
C ILE A 258 -7.83 -5.81 5.77
N THR A 259 -9.07 -5.32 5.72
CA THR A 259 -9.49 -4.30 4.75
C THR A 259 -8.70 -3.01 4.95
N ALA A 260 -8.62 -2.50 6.19
CA ALA A 260 -7.91 -1.27 6.50
C ALA A 260 -6.40 -1.39 6.23
N TRP A 261 -5.79 -2.50 6.65
CA TRP A 261 -4.39 -2.77 6.36
C TRP A 261 -4.13 -2.87 4.85
N ALA A 262 -4.92 -3.64 4.11
CA ALA A 262 -4.75 -3.81 2.67
C ALA A 262 -4.93 -2.50 1.91
N PHE A 263 -5.85 -1.63 2.36
CA PHE A 263 -6.06 -0.31 1.77
C PHE A 263 -4.80 0.55 1.87
N LEU A 264 -4.21 0.61 3.08
CA LEU A 264 -2.95 1.34 3.29
C LEU A 264 -1.76 0.65 2.61
N PHE A 265 -1.76 -0.68 2.54
CA PHE A 265 -0.69 -1.46 1.93
C PHE A 265 -0.63 -1.27 0.41
N PHE A 266 -1.76 -1.32 -0.28
CA PHE A 266 -1.81 -1.12 -1.72
C PHE A 266 -1.44 0.30 -2.15
N LEU A 267 -1.70 1.31 -1.31
CA LEU A 267 -1.36 2.70 -1.62
C LEU A 267 0.13 3.01 -1.45
N GLN A 268 0.89 2.26 -0.65
CA GLN A 268 2.36 2.36 -0.62
C GLN A 268 3.02 2.02 -1.95
N GLY A 269 2.50 0.97 -2.59
CA GLY A 269 2.93 0.54 -3.92
C GLY A 269 2.30 1.33 -5.06
N ALA A 270 1.52 2.39 -4.74
CA ALA A 270 0.72 3.14 -5.71
C ALA A 270 -0.01 2.23 -6.71
N VAL A 271 -0.64 1.13 -6.23
CA VAL A 271 -1.38 0.20 -7.08
C VAL A 271 -2.57 0.96 -7.68
N TYR A 272 -2.40 1.40 -8.93
CA TYR A 272 -3.36 2.31 -9.56
C TYR A 272 -4.75 1.68 -9.64
N TYR A 273 -5.77 2.53 -9.50
CA TYR A 273 -7.17 2.12 -9.49
C TYR A 273 -7.58 1.23 -10.66
N HIS A 274 -7.06 1.44 -11.88
CA HIS A 274 -7.35 0.58 -13.03
C HIS A 274 -6.76 -0.83 -12.88
N LEU A 275 -5.67 -1.00 -12.13
CA LEU A 275 -5.04 -2.31 -11.86
C LEU A 275 -5.80 -3.05 -10.75
N GLN A 276 -6.36 -2.31 -9.80
CA GLN A 276 -7.23 -2.86 -8.75
C GLN A 276 -8.44 -3.61 -9.32
N VAL A 277 -8.93 -3.24 -10.51
CA VAL A 277 -10.01 -3.96 -11.21
C VAL A 277 -9.64 -5.44 -11.42
N MET A 278 -8.41 -5.73 -11.85
CA MET A 278 -7.94 -7.10 -12.05
C MET A 278 -7.89 -7.88 -10.73
N VAL A 279 -7.40 -7.21 -9.68
CA VAL A 279 -7.32 -7.78 -8.32
C VAL A 279 -8.71 -8.14 -7.81
N ILE A 280 -9.67 -7.22 -7.95
CA ILE A 280 -11.08 -7.45 -7.58
C ILE A 280 -11.67 -8.63 -8.36
N LEU A 281 -11.53 -8.64 -9.68
CA LEU A 281 -12.08 -9.69 -10.54
C LEU A 281 -11.56 -11.07 -10.14
N ILE A 282 -10.25 -11.20 -9.90
CA ILE A 282 -9.66 -12.48 -9.52
C ILE A 282 -10.08 -12.90 -8.10
N LEU A 283 -9.95 -12.03 -7.11
CA LEU A 283 -10.25 -12.38 -5.71
C LEU A 283 -11.74 -12.65 -5.46
N VAL A 284 -12.64 -12.03 -6.23
CA VAL A 284 -14.10 -12.28 -6.13
C VAL A 284 -14.53 -13.45 -7.02
N GLY A 285 -13.90 -13.61 -8.18
CA GLY A 285 -14.36 -14.48 -9.25
C GLY A 285 -13.83 -15.91 -9.21
N VAL A 286 -12.57 -16.08 -8.78
CA VAL A 286 -11.89 -17.37 -8.79
C VAL A 286 -12.39 -18.24 -7.64
N SER A 287 -12.79 -19.47 -7.97
CA SER A 287 -13.26 -20.47 -7.02
C SER A 287 -12.92 -21.87 -7.51
N LEU A 288 -12.26 -22.66 -6.65
CA LEU A 288 -11.90 -24.05 -6.96
C LEU A 288 -13.10 -24.95 -7.22
N LYS A 289 -14.27 -24.60 -6.66
CA LYS A 289 -15.52 -25.36 -6.85
C LYS A 289 -16.17 -25.12 -8.21
N LYS A 290 -15.82 -24.01 -8.89
CA LYS A 290 -16.43 -23.60 -10.15
C LYS A 290 -15.34 -23.18 -11.15
N PRO A 291 -14.59 -24.15 -11.72
CA PRO A 291 -13.44 -23.84 -12.58
C PRO A 291 -13.83 -23.11 -13.86
N GLY A 292 -14.99 -23.41 -14.47
CA GLY A 292 -15.48 -22.68 -15.65
C GLY A 292 -15.78 -21.21 -15.37
N ARG A 293 -16.44 -20.92 -14.23
CA ARG A 293 -16.64 -19.53 -13.76
C ARG A 293 -15.30 -18.85 -13.52
N SER A 294 -14.36 -19.54 -12.87
CA SER A 294 -13.02 -18.99 -12.60
C SER A 294 -12.32 -18.61 -13.90
N LEU A 295 -12.40 -19.45 -14.93
CA LEU A 295 -11.83 -19.18 -16.25
C LEU A 295 -12.42 -17.91 -16.88
N ILE A 296 -13.74 -17.67 -16.76
CA ILE A 296 -14.37 -16.43 -17.25
C ILE A 296 -13.76 -15.21 -16.55
N PHE A 297 -13.63 -15.23 -15.22
CA PHE A 297 -13.04 -14.10 -14.48
C PHE A 297 -11.55 -13.90 -14.80
N ILE A 298 -10.80 -14.99 -15.02
CA ILE A 298 -9.41 -14.94 -15.46
C ILE A 298 -9.31 -14.27 -16.83
N ILE A 299 -10.16 -14.67 -17.79
CA ILE A 299 -10.20 -14.08 -19.13
C ILE A 299 -10.59 -12.60 -19.05
N LEU A 300 -11.64 -12.23 -18.31
CA LEU A 300 -12.07 -10.83 -18.17
C LEU A 300 -10.97 -9.95 -17.56
N ALA A 301 -10.33 -10.41 -16.48
CA ALA A 301 -9.22 -9.68 -15.86
C ALA A 301 -7.99 -9.59 -16.79
N SER A 302 -7.75 -10.62 -17.60
CA SER A 302 -6.67 -10.67 -18.60
C SER A 302 -6.93 -9.75 -19.79
N VAL A 303 -8.16 -9.68 -20.29
CA VAL A 303 -8.58 -8.71 -21.31
C VAL A 303 -8.36 -7.29 -20.79
N TRP A 304 -8.78 -7.01 -19.56
CA TRP A 304 -8.52 -5.72 -18.93
C TRP A 304 -7.02 -5.42 -18.82
N ALA A 305 -6.19 -6.40 -18.41
CA ALA A 305 -4.74 -6.26 -18.37
C ALA A 305 -4.10 -5.94 -19.73
N GLY A 306 -4.60 -6.53 -20.82
CA GLY A 306 -4.11 -6.29 -22.18
C GLY A 306 -4.21 -4.84 -22.65
N ILE A 307 -5.14 -4.06 -22.07
CA ILE A 307 -5.29 -2.62 -22.33
C ILE A 307 -4.81 -1.75 -21.15
N SER A 308 -4.06 -2.31 -20.21
CA SER A 308 -3.52 -1.59 -19.03
C SER A 308 -2.01 -1.37 -19.13
N ARG A 309 -1.23 -2.22 -18.45
CA ARG A 309 0.22 -2.11 -18.32
C ARG A 309 0.85 -3.44 -18.67
N VAL A 310 1.94 -3.38 -19.44
CA VAL A 310 2.71 -4.56 -19.84
C VAL A 310 3.19 -5.37 -18.64
N ASN A 311 3.66 -4.71 -17.58
CA ASN A 311 4.11 -5.41 -16.36
C ASN A 311 2.98 -6.12 -15.60
N TRP A 312 1.71 -5.84 -15.93
CA TRP A 312 0.53 -6.49 -15.37
C TRP A 312 -0.07 -7.60 -16.22
N PHE A 313 0.45 -7.83 -17.43
CA PHE A 313 0.00 -8.90 -18.32
C PHE A 313 -0.08 -10.28 -17.62
N PRO A 314 0.95 -10.75 -16.91
CA PRO A 314 0.88 -12.08 -16.29
C PRO A 314 0.04 -12.10 -14.99
N VAL A 315 -0.31 -10.95 -14.41
CA VAL A 315 -0.79 -10.86 -13.02
C VAL A 315 -2.14 -11.53 -12.81
N PRO A 316 -3.19 -11.33 -13.65
CA PRO A 316 -4.47 -12.00 -13.44
C PRO A 316 -4.35 -13.52 -13.37
N ALA A 317 -3.58 -14.10 -14.29
CA ALA A 317 -3.34 -15.53 -14.35
C ALA A 317 -2.49 -16.00 -13.16
N MET A 318 -1.41 -15.28 -12.82
CA MET A 318 -0.57 -15.60 -11.68
C MET A 318 -1.33 -15.57 -10.36
N LEU A 319 -2.23 -14.59 -10.14
CA LEU A 319 -3.06 -14.53 -8.93
C LEU A 319 -4.02 -15.72 -8.85
N ALA A 320 -4.67 -16.09 -9.96
CA ALA A 320 -5.55 -17.27 -9.99
C ALA A 320 -4.77 -18.57 -9.73
N VAL A 321 -3.60 -18.72 -10.35
CA VAL A 321 -2.68 -19.84 -10.12
C VAL A 321 -2.22 -19.88 -8.67
N ALA A 322 -1.87 -18.75 -8.07
CA ALA A 322 -1.49 -18.65 -6.66
C ALA A 322 -2.63 -19.12 -5.75
N ILE A 323 -3.87 -18.68 -5.98
CA ILE A 323 -5.05 -19.15 -5.23
C ILE A 323 -5.21 -20.67 -5.35
N TYR A 324 -5.10 -21.23 -6.57
CA TYR A 324 -5.14 -22.68 -6.76
C TYR A 324 -4.06 -23.40 -5.97
N ILE A 325 -2.82 -22.90 -6.06
CA ILE A 325 -1.67 -23.49 -5.39
C ILE A 325 -1.80 -23.39 -3.89
N LEU A 326 -2.34 -22.30 -3.34
CA LEU A 326 -2.54 -22.14 -1.90
C LEU A 326 -3.65 -23.06 -1.38
N GLU A 327 -4.74 -23.23 -2.11
CA GLU A 327 -5.93 -23.92 -1.62
C GLU A 327 -6.04 -25.40 -2.04
N THR A 328 -5.19 -25.90 -2.95
CA THR A 328 -5.22 -27.29 -3.43
C THR A 328 -3.93 -28.03 -3.04
N PRO A 329 -3.99 -29.20 -2.36
CA PRO A 329 -2.83 -30.05 -2.10
C PRO A 329 -2.37 -30.81 -3.36
N ILE A 330 -1.06 -31.08 -3.47
CA ILE A 330 -0.49 -31.87 -4.59
C ILE A 330 -0.74 -33.37 -4.39
N SER A 331 -0.67 -33.84 -3.14
CA SER A 331 -0.73 -35.26 -2.77
C SER A 331 -1.92 -36.01 -3.36
N GLU A 332 -3.06 -35.32 -3.55
CA GLU A 332 -4.28 -35.91 -4.11
C GLU A 332 -4.26 -36.10 -5.64
N LYS A 333 -3.42 -35.36 -6.38
CA LYS A 333 -3.57 -35.20 -7.85
C LYS A 333 -2.32 -35.53 -8.67
N GLY A 334 -1.14 -35.63 -8.05
CA GLY A 334 0.11 -35.92 -8.75
C GLY A 334 0.37 -34.91 -9.89
N TRP A 335 0.69 -35.39 -11.10
CA TRP A 335 0.96 -34.52 -12.25
C TRP A 335 -0.26 -33.73 -12.74
N LYS A 336 -1.48 -34.28 -12.59
CA LYS A 336 -2.73 -33.62 -13.00
C LYS A 336 -3.00 -32.32 -12.24
N TYR A 337 -2.35 -32.17 -11.08
CA TYR A 337 -2.35 -30.93 -10.29
C TYR A 337 -1.97 -29.71 -11.14
N TRP A 338 -0.99 -29.86 -12.04
CA TRP A 338 -0.44 -28.76 -12.82
C TRP A 338 -1.29 -28.38 -14.03
N LEU A 339 -2.25 -29.22 -14.43
CA LEU A 339 -3.09 -28.96 -15.59
C LEU A 339 -3.97 -27.72 -15.39
N THR A 340 -4.56 -27.54 -14.20
CA THR A 340 -5.40 -26.36 -13.93
C THR A 340 -4.59 -25.07 -13.92
N PRO A 341 -3.46 -24.96 -13.19
CA PRO A 341 -2.57 -23.81 -13.30
C PRO A 341 -2.10 -23.52 -14.73
N PHE A 342 -1.76 -24.58 -15.49
CA PHE A 342 -1.31 -24.43 -16.86
C PHE A 342 -2.41 -23.87 -17.77
N ILE A 343 -3.62 -24.43 -17.73
CA ILE A 343 -4.76 -23.95 -18.52
C ILE A 343 -5.07 -22.49 -18.15
N TRP A 344 -5.17 -22.18 -16.86
CA TRP A 344 -5.43 -20.82 -16.39
C TRP A 344 -4.34 -19.84 -16.81
N GLY A 345 -3.07 -20.26 -16.73
CA GLY A 345 -1.90 -19.53 -17.19
C GLY A 345 -1.98 -19.19 -18.68
N VAL A 346 -2.13 -20.22 -19.53
CA VAL A 346 -2.17 -20.07 -20.98
C VAL A 346 -3.39 -19.28 -21.43
N SER A 347 -4.59 -19.59 -20.90
CA SER A 347 -5.81 -18.87 -21.26
C SER A 347 -5.75 -17.39 -20.89
N GLY A 348 -5.20 -17.06 -19.71
CA GLY A 348 -4.98 -15.68 -19.32
C GLY A 348 -4.02 -14.96 -20.26
N LEU A 349 -2.85 -15.57 -20.52
CA LEU A 349 -1.83 -14.97 -21.40
C LEU A 349 -2.35 -14.74 -22.82
N VAL A 350 -3.06 -15.71 -23.41
CA VAL A 350 -3.68 -15.58 -24.73
C VAL A 350 -4.70 -14.44 -24.72
N ALA A 351 -5.56 -14.36 -23.70
CA ALA A 351 -6.57 -13.31 -23.59
C ALA A 351 -5.95 -11.91 -23.50
N VAL A 352 -4.85 -11.75 -22.75
CA VAL A 352 -4.09 -10.49 -22.68
C VAL A 352 -3.60 -10.05 -24.06
N PHE A 353 -2.88 -10.93 -24.76
CA PHE A 353 -2.29 -10.57 -26.05
C PHE A 353 -3.34 -10.34 -27.14
N VAL A 354 -4.41 -11.14 -27.15
CA VAL A 354 -5.56 -10.91 -28.06
C VAL A 354 -6.18 -9.54 -27.78
N SER A 355 -6.39 -9.19 -26.51
CA SER A 355 -6.95 -7.89 -26.14
C SER A 355 -6.02 -6.73 -26.50
N GLN A 356 -4.72 -6.86 -26.27
CA GLN A 356 -3.76 -5.84 -26.65
C GLN A 356 -3.73 -5.64 -28.17
N PHE A 357 -3.66 -6.74 -28.92
CA PHE A 357 -3.68 -6.71 -30.38
C PHE A 357 -4.96 -6.06 -30.92
N ALA A 358 -6.13 -6.50 -30.43
CA ALA A 358 -7.41 -5.93 -30.83
C ALA A 358 -7.48 -4.43 -30.51
N TYR A 359 -6.99 -4.01 -29.34
CA TYR A 359 -6.94 -2.60 -28.97
C TYR A 359 -6.08 -1.77 -29.92
N ILE A 360 -4.88 -2.25 -30.27
CA ILE A 360 -3.98 -1.56 -31.21
C ILE A 360 -4.71 -1.31 -32.54
N GLN A 361 -5.39 -2.33 -33.08
CA GLN A 361 -6.12 -2.22 -34.35
C GLN A 361 -7.26 -1.20 -34.33
N ILE A 362 -8.01 -1.11 -33.22
CA ILE A 362 -9.13 -0.16 -33.10
C ILE A 362 -8.70 1.23 -32.63
N SER A 363 -7.46 1.39 -32.16
CA SER A 363 -7.02 2.63 -31.51
C SER A 363 -6.87 3.81 -32.47
N GLY A 364 -6.70 3.56 -33.77
CA GLY A 364 -6.47 4.61 -34.77
C GLY A 364 -5.10 5.31 -34.67
N ASN A 365 -4.16 4.79 -33.87
CA ASN A 365 -2.80 5.32 -33.80
C ASN A 365 -2.00 4.91 -35.04
N ALA A 366 -1.38 5.89 -35.71
CA ALA A 366 -0.50 5.64 -36.86
C ALA A 366 0.83 4.97 -36.46
N ASP A 367 1.41 5.37 -35.32
CA ASP A 367 2.62 4.76 -34.80
C ASP A 367 2.30 3.60 -33.84
N VAL A 368 2.28 2.37 -34.39
CA VAL A 368 2.08 1.16 -33.61
C VAL A 368 3.25 0.90 -32.64
N ALA A 369 4.45 1.39 -32.93
CA ALA A 369 5.62 1.20 -32.07
C ALA A 369 5.46 1.94 -30.72
N ALA A 370 4.62 2.99 -30.66
CA ALA A 370 4.31 3.71 -29.43
C ALA A 370 3.76 2.79 -28.32
N PHE A 371 2.99 1.75 -28.65
CA PHE A 371 2.51 0.73 -27.71
C PHE A 371 3.62 -0.14 -27.12
N GLY A 372 4.72 -0.27 -27.86
CA GLY A 372 5.93 -1.02 -27.48
C GLY A 372 7.06 -0.13 -26.96
N SER A 373 6.88 1.18 -26.84
CA SER A 373 7.91 2.15 -26.40
C SER A 373 8.57 1.78 -25.07
N SER A 374 7.82 1.10 -24.20
CA SER A 374 8.30 0.51 -22.95
C SER A 374 9.42 -0.51 -23.14
N PHE A 375 9.47 -1.21 -24.27
CA PHE A 375 10.50 -2.18 -24.60
C PHE A 375 11.75 -1.56 -25.22
N THR A 376 11.69 -0.32 -25.70
CA THR A 376 12.81 0.37 -26.36
C THR A 376 13.43 1.50 -25.53
N SER A 377 12.79 1.89 -24.43
CA SER A 377 13.32 2.94 -23.53
C SER A 377 14.63 2.54 -22.84
N ASP A 378 15.49 3.51 -22.52
CA ASP A 378 16.77 3.26 -21.84
C ASP A 378 16.61 2.75 -20.40
N LEU A 379 17.58 1.96 -19.95
CA LEU A 379 17.64 1.44 -18.58
C LEU A 379 18.45 2.40 -17.70
N ILE A 380 17.78 3.10 -16.80
CA ILE A 380 18.40 4.02 -15.85
C ILE A 380 18.54 3.33 -14.49
N TRP A 381 19.66 2.61 -14.32
CA TRP A 381 19.93 1.79 -13.13
C TRP A 381 20.04 2.59 -11.84
N SER A 382 20.44 3.86 -11.90
CA SER A 382 20.52 4.75 -10.73
C SER A 382 19.19 4.91 -10.01
N ARG A 383 18.04 4.69 -10.68
CA ARG A 383 16.70 4.70 -10.08
C ARG A 383 16.50 3.62 -9.00
N LEU A 384 17.28 2.53 -9.05
CA LEU A 384 17.17 1.45 -8.06
C LEU A 384 17.71 1.84 -6.68
N LEU A 385 18.65 2.77 -6.63
CA LEU A 385 19.32 3.26 -5.42
C LEU A 385 18.80 4.66 -5.05
N PRO A 386 19.13 5.18 -3.85
CA PRO A 386 18.80 6.55 -3.46
C PRO A 386 19.14 7.56 -4.56
N ASN A 387 18.17 8.39 -4.92
CA ASN A 387 18.29 9.37 -5.99
C ASN A 387 17.38 10.58 -5.72
N GLU A 388 17.49 11.63 -6.55
CA GLU A 388 16.74 12.88 -6.37
C GLU A 388 15.23 12.72 -6.53
N THR A 389 14.79 11.87 -7.46
CA THR A 389 13.35 11.65 -7.69
C THR A 389 12.70 10.81 -6.60
N PHE A 390 13.45 9.89 -5.99
CA PHE A 390 13.02 9.11 -4.84
C PHE A 390 14.19 8.91 -3.87
N PRO A 391 14.27 9.72 -2.79
CA PRO A 391 15.41 9.72 -1.87
C PRO A 391 15.72 8.37 -1.21
N MET A 392 14.73 7.47 -1.11
CA MET A 392 14.94 6.12 -0.58
C MET A 392 15.50 5.14 -1.62
N GLY A 393 15.28 5.39 -2.91
CA GLY A 393 15.54 4.43 -3.98
C GLY A 393 14.54 3.27 -4.00
N ILE A 394 14.37 2.67 -5.17
CA ILE A 394 13.35 1.63 -5.37
C ILE A 394 13.68 0.35 -4.60
N LEU A 395 14.95 -0.10 -4.61
CA LEU A 395 15.36 -1.32 -3.90
C LEU A 395 15.25 -1.16 -2.37
N PRO A 396 15.83 -0.13 -1.73
CA PRO A 396 15.65 0.03 -0.29
C PRO A 396 14.17 0.26 0.09
N GLY A 397 13.42 1.00 -0.74
CA GLY A 397 11.99 1.24 -0.53
C GLY A 397 11.16 -0.04 -0.56
N ILE A 398 11.33 -0.88 -1.59
CA ILE A 398 10.56 -2.12 -1.67
C ILE A 398 10.96 -3.13 -0.59
N LEU A 399 12.24 -3.16 -0.20
CA LEU A 399 12.70 -4.00 0.91
C LEU A 399 12.09 -3.55 2.24
N LEU A 400 12.01 -2.23 2.48
CA LEU A 400 11.35 -1.69 3.68
C LEU A 400 9.88 -2.13 3.75
N VAL A 401 9.14 -2.00 2.64
CA VAL A 401 7.70 -2.34 2.58
C VAL A 401 7.47 -3.85 2.69
N SER A 402 8.34 -4.67 2.10
CA SER A 402 8.17 -6.14 2.05
C SER A 402 8.76 -6.89 3.24
N ALA A 403 9.76 -6.34 3.93
CA ALA A 403 10.47 -7.06 5.00
C ALA A 403 9.55 -7.53 6.15
N PRO A 404 8.61 -6.73 6.69
CA PRO A 404 7.71 -7.22 7.75
C PRO A 404 6.79 -8.34 7.27
N ALA A 405 6.32 -8.26 6.02
CA ALA A 405 5.49 -9.30 5.41
C ALA A 405 6.27 -10.63 5.26
N PHE A 406 7.52 -10.58 4.81
CA PHE A 406 8.37 -11.77 4.77
C PHE A 406 8.73 -12.30 6.16
N ALA A 407 9.01 -11.42 7.12
CA ALA A 407 9.24 -11.83 8.50
C ALA A 407 8.01 -12.54 9.09
N ALA A 408 6.80 -12.06 8.77
CA ALA A 408 5.55 -12.69 9.17
C ALA A 408 5.39 -14.07 8.51
N LEU A 409 5.58 -14.18 7.19
CA LEU A 409 5.56 -15.46 6.48
C LEU A 409 6.58 -16.44 7.07
N TYR A 410 7.80 -15.98 7.33
CA TYR A 410 8.84 -16.79 7.94
C TYR A 410 8.47 -17.30 9.33
N GLN A 411 7.89 -16.46 10.18
CA GLN A 411 7.43 -16.87 11.52
C GLN A 411 6.25 -17.84 11.45
N MET A 412 5.34 -17.69 10.48
CA MET A 412 4.24 -18.63 10.26
C MET A 412 4.71 -19.98 9.71
N LEU A 413 5.74 -19.98 8.87
CA LEU A 413 6.34 -21.19 8.31
C LEU A 413 7.30 -21.87 9.30
N ARG A 414 7.88 -21.12 10.24
CA ARG A 414 8.66 -21.68 11.34
C ARG A 414 7.77 -22.48 12.29
N ILE A 415 8.25 -23.67 12.63
CA ILE A 415 7.62 -24.57 13.60
C ILE A 415 7.50 -23.83 14.94
N PRO A 416 6.29 -23.72 15.54
CA PRO A 416 6.19 -23.19 16.89
C PRO A 416 6.90 -24.13 17.87
N SER A 417 7.95 -23.62 18.51
CA SER A 417 8.67 -24.24 19.63
C SER A 417 7.84 -24.23 20.92
N SER A 418 6.58 -24.66 20.91
CA SER A 418 5.80 -24.76 22.15
C SER A 418 6.08 -26.10 22.86
N PRO A 419 6.51 -26.10 24.14
CA PRO A 419 6.87 -27.31 24.91
C PRO A 419 5.69 -28.14 25.42
N THR A 420 4.46 -27.87 24.98
CA THR A 420 3.23 -28.44 25.59
C THR A 420 2.89 -29.85 25.09
N LEU A 421 3.90 -30.66 24.76
CA LEU A 421 3.75 -32.10 24.52
C LEU A 421 4.45 -32.84 25.68
N PRO A 422 3.82 -33.90 26.23
CA PRO A 422 4.29 -34.56 27.42
C PRO A 422 5.70 -35.17 27.22
N PRO A 423 6.47 -35.37 28.30
CA PRO A 423 7.83 -35.86 28.20
C PRO A 423 7.85 -37.27 27.58
N LYS A 424 8.92 -37.48 26.82
CA LYS A 424 9.42 -38.71 26.21
C LYS A 424 9.01 -40.00 26.94
N GLY A 425 8.35 -40.89 26.22
CA GLY A 425 8.51 -42.34 26.37
C GLY A 425 9.32 -42.88 25.19
N GLU A 426 10.42 -43.58 25.46
CA GLU A 426 11.23 -44.25 24.45
C GLU A 426 10.38 -45.23 23.62
N GLY A 427 10.50 -45.14 22.29
CA GLY A 427 9.81 -46.03 21.33
C GLY A 427 8.58 -45.45 20.63
N SER A 428 8.19 -44.21 20.93
CA SER A 428 6.97 -43.60 20.38
C SER A 428 7.15 -43.07 18.94
N PRO A 429 6.07 -43.04 18.11
CA PRO A 429 6.06 -42.55 16.72
C PRO A 429 6.46 -41.06 16.54
N LEU A 430 6.92 -40.38 17.60
CA LEU A 430 8.16 -39.57 17.61
C LEU A 430 8.54 -38.90 16.27
N SER A 431 9.41 -39.59 15.57
CA SER A 431 10.07 -39.08 14.37
C SER A 431 9.14 -38.95 13.15
N ARG A 432 7.96 -39.59 13.14
CA ARG A 432 7.03 -39.53 12.00
C ARG A 432 6.10 -38.31 12.08
N TRP A 433 5.64 -37.92 13.28
CA TRP A 433 4.79 -36.73 13.45
C TRP A 433 5.59 -35.42 13.43
N GLU A 434 6.85 -35.41 13.87
CA GLU A 434 7.75 -34.26 13.71
C GLU A 434 8.07 -34.01 12.23
N ARG A 435 8.28 -35.08 11.45
CA ARG A 435 8.47 -34.99 10.00
C ARG A 435 7.18 -34.66 9.22
N ALA A 436 6.01 -35.07 9.73
CA ALA A 436 4.71 -34.71 9.14
C ALA A 436 4.40 -33.21 9.31
N ARG A 437 4.83 -32.60 10.42
CA ARG A 437 4.73 -31.14 10.66
C ARG A 437 5.55 -30.29 9.69
N VAL A 438 6.61 -30.85 9.11
CA VAL A 438 7.52 -30.17 8.15
C VAL A 438 6.95 -30.12 6.73
N ARG A 439 5.79 -30.73 6.45
CA ARG A 439 5.16 -30.74 5.11
C ARG A 439 3.73 -30.21 5.09
N ALA A 440 3.47 -29.11 5.81
CA ALA A 440 2.20 -28.40 5.67
C ALA A 440 1.98 -27.92 4.22
N LEU A 441 3.04 -27.56 3.50
CA LEU A 441 2.99 -27.18 2.08
C LEU A 441 4.03 -28.00 1.31
N HIS A 442 3.66 -28.59 0.17
CA HIS A 442 4.62 -29.31 -0.66
C HIS A 442 5.73 -28.35 -1.16
N PRO A 443 7.03 -28.73 -1.13
CA PRO A 443 8.13 -27.86 -1.54
C PRO A 443 7.95 -27.27 -2.94
N LEU A 444 7.38 -28.04 -3.87
CA LEU A 444 7.10 -27.57 -5.23
C LEU A 444 6.03 -26.46 -5.27
N ARG A 445 5.01 -26.50 -4.41
CA ARG A 445 4.04 -25.39 -4.28
C ARG A 445 4.75 -24.13 -3.81
N LEU A 446 5.58 -24.26 -2.77
CA LEU A 446 6.37 -23.14 -2.25
C LEU A 446 7.31 -22.56 -3.32
N LEU A 447 8.02 -23.43 -4.05
CA LEU A 447 8.92 -23.03 -5.13
C LEU A 447 8.19 -22.22 -6.20
N VAL A 448 6.99 -22.66 -6.62
CA VAL A 448 6.21 -21.93 -7.63
C VAL A 448 5.70 -20.59 -7.10
N LEU A 449 5.22 -20.52 -5.85
CA LEU A 449 4.78 -19.26 -5.23
C LEU A 449 5.94 -18.26 -5.09
N LEU A 450 7.11 -18.72 -4.64
CA LEU A 450 8.33 -17.90 -4.54
C LEU A 450 8.86 -17.51 -5.92
N GLY A 451 8.77 -18.40 -6.91
CA GLY A 451 9.14 -18.12 -8.30
C GLY A 451 8.28 -17.04 -8.92
N MET A 452 6.95 -17.08 -8.71
CA MET A 452 6.06 -15.99 -9.15
C MET A 452 6.40 -14.66 -8.47
N LEU A 453 6.64 -14.65 -7.15
CA LEU A 453 7.10 -13.44 -6.45
C LEU A 453 8.42 -12.92 -7.02
N ALA A 454 9.39 -13.78 -7.28
CA ALA A 454 10.69 -13.41 -7.81
C ALA A 454 10.57 -12.81 -9.22
N VAL A 455 9.76 -13.41 -10.10
CA VAL A 455 9.50 -12.87 -11.45
C VAL A 455 8.85 -11.50 -11.38
N LEU A 456 7.84 -11.31 -10.53
CA LEU A 456 7.18 -10.01 -10.35
C LEU A 456 8.13 -8.97 -9.73
N PHE A 457 8.99 -9.38 -8.80
CA PHE A 457 9.99 -8.50 -8.20
C PHE A 457 11.03 -8.02 -9.23
N VAL A 458 11.66 -8.96 -9.95
CA VAL A 458 12.68 -8.65 -10.96
C VAL A 458 12.05 -7.85 -12.11
N GLY A 459 10.87 -8.25 -12.59
CA GLY A 459 10.13 -7.53 -13.62
C GLY A 459 9.79 -6.10 -13.19
N GLY A 460 9.27 -5.92 -11.97
CA GLY A 460 9.00 -4.61 -11.40
C GLY A 460 10.26 -3.73 -11.31
N ALA A 461 11.37 -4.28 -10.82
CA ALA A 461 12.65 -3.56 -10.71
C ALA A 461 13.21 -3.14 -12.08
N VAL A 462 13.14 -4.02 -13.09
CA VAL A 462 13.58 -3.68 -14.46
C VAL A 462 12.69 -2.59 -15.04
N VAL A 463 11.36 -2.72 -14.93
CA VAL A 463 10.41 -1.71 -15.44
C VAL A 463 10.60 -0.36 -14.75
N SER A 464 10.88 -0.38 -13.44
CA SER A 464 11.27 0.79 -12.65
C SER A 464 12.49 1.53 -13.19
N THR A 465 13.50 0.83 -13.73
CA THR A 465 14.65 1.48 -14.38
C THR A 465 14.33 2.02 -15.76
N LYS A 466 13.34 1.44 -16.45
CA LYS A 466 13.06 1.68 -17.85
C LYS A 466 12.04 2.80 -18.07
N ILE A 467 10.80 2.57 -17.63
CA ILE A 467 9.65 3.46 -17.86
C ILE A 467 9.24 4.19 -16.57
N GLY A 468 9.64 3.66 -15.41
CA GLY A 468 9.38 4.34 -14.15
C GLY A 468 10.17 5.64 -14.07
N GLY A 469 9.53 6.74 -13.69
CA GLY A 469 10.23 8.02 -13.44
C GLY A 469 11.24 7.96 -12.29
N GLY A 470 11.32 6.83 -11.57
CA GLY A 470 12.18 6.66 -10.41
C GLY A 470 11.65 7.29 -9.13
N GLY A 471 10.42 7.85 -9.15
CA GLY A 471 9.88 8.70 -8.09
C GLY A 471 9.12 8.01 -6.95
N ASP A 472 8.75 6.74 -7.10
CA ASP A 472 8.03 5.95 -6.09
C ASP A 472 8.14 4.43 -6.36
N LEU A 473 7.30 3.63 -5.71
CA LEU A 473 7.26 2.16 -5.84
C LEU A 473 6.22 1.65 -6.85
N HIS A 474 5.67 2.50 -7.73
CA HIS A 474 4.49 2.15 -8.52
C HIS A 474 4.67 1.02 -9.55
N ASN A 475 5.91 0.66 -9.92
CA ASN A 475 6.15 -0.49 -10.80
C ASN A 475 6.36 -1.80 -10.01
N MET A 476 6.48 -1.73 -8.69
CA MET A 476 6.51 -2.88 -7.77
C MET A 476 5.09 -3.30 -7.33
N ASP A 477 4.06 -2.65 -7.87
CA ASP A 477 2.64 -2.84 -7.58
C ASP A 477 2.20 -4.31 -7.70
N ALA A 478 2.51 -4.99 -8.81
CA ALA A 478 2.16 -6.38 -9.05
C ALA A 478 2.77 -7.33 -8.01
N TYR A 479 4.04 -7.10 -7.66
CA TYR A 479 4.76 -7.85 -6.64
C TYR A 479 4.12 -7.66 -5.25
N LEU A 480 3.78 -6.42 -4.89
CA LEU A 480 3.13 -6.11 -3.62
C LEU A 480 1.75 -6.74 -3.50
N VAL A 481 0.96 -6.76 -4.58
CA VAL A 481 -0.35 -7.43 -4.59
C VAL A 481 -0.20 -8.94 -4.38
N MET A 482 0.74 -9.59 -5.07
CA MET A 482 1.00 -11.02 -4.86
C MET A 482 1.45 -11.30 -3.41
N LEU A 483 2.35 -10.47 -2.87
CA LEU A 483 2.80 -10.59 -1.48
C LEU A 483 1.64 -10.45 -0.49
N ALA A 484 0.74 -9.48 -0.70
CA ALA A 484 -0.43 -9.29 0.15
C ALA A 484 -1.38 -10.50 0.13
N VAL A 485 -1.61 -11.09 -1.05
CA VAL A 485 -2.41 -12.32 -1.19
C VAL A 485 -1.78 -13.48 -0.42
N LEU A 486 -0.46 -13.67 -0.55
CA LEU A 486 0.26 -14.72 0.17
C LEU A 486 0.20 -14.52 1.69
N VAL A 487 0.59 -13.35 2.19
CA VAL A 487 0.57 -13.03 3.63
C VAL A 487 -0.83 -13.24 4.20
N THR A 488 -1.86 -12.77 3.49
CA THR A 488 -3.25 -12.92 3.93
C THR A 488 -3.67 -14.39 3.95
N ALA A 489 -3.31 -15.18 2.92
CA ALA A 489 -3.65 -16.59 2.86
C ALA A 489 -3.06 -17.39 4.02
N PHE A 490 -1.77 -17.18 4.33
CA PHE A 490 -1.12 -17.83 5.47
C PHE A 490 -1.69 -17.32 6.80
N TRP A 491 -1.87 -16.01 6.97
CA TRP A 491 -2.40 -15.41 8.20
C TRP A 491 -3.79 -15.94 8.55
N SER A 492 -4.65 -16.11 7.54
CA SER A 492 -6.04 -16.54 7.71
C SER A 492 -6.26 -18.05 7.55
N ASN A 493 -5.18 -18.84 7.51
CA ASN A 493 -5.22 -20.30 7.41
C ASN A 493 -6.00 -20.80 6.17
N GLN A 494 -5.89 -20.09 5.05
CA GLN A 494 -6.49 -20.51 3.77
C GLN A 494 -5.64 -21.53 3.02
N VAL A 495 -4.41 -21.74 3.46
CA VAL A 495 -3.47 -22.66 2.82
C VAL A 495 -3.84 -24.10 3.16
N ALA A 496 -4.18 -24.89 2.15
CA ALA A 496 -4.50 -26.30 2.31
C ALA A 496 -3.25 -27.14 2.59
N ALA A 497 -3.31 -28.02 3.59
CA ALA A 497 -2.22 -28.95 3.89
C ALA A 497 -2.19 -30.16 2.95
N GLU A 498 -1.00 -30.74 2.77
CA GLU A 498 -0.82 -32.00 2.04
C GLU A 498 -1.37 -33.23 2.77
N SER A 499 -1.59 -33.11 4.08
CA SER A 499 -2.16 -34.15 4.95
C SER A 499 -3.51 -33.74 5.51
N GLU A 500 -4.37 -34.69 5.85
CA GLU A 500 -5.68 -34.46 6.48
C GLU A 500 -5.60 -33.65 7.79
N ALA A 501 -4.46 -33.69 8.48
CA ALA A 501 -4.19 -32.83 9.62
C ALA A 501 -4.09 -31.37 9.15
N LYS A 502 -5.04 -30.53 9.59
CA LYS A 502 -4.99 -29.08 9.36
C LYS A 502 -3.67 -28.52 9.92
N PRO A 503 -2.90 -27.75 9.14
CA PRO A 503 -1.64 -27.23 9.59
C PRO A 503 -1.91 -26.16 10.66
N MET A 504 -1.20 -26.22 11.78
CA MET A 504 -1.11 -25.07 12.68
C MET A 504 0.09 -24.24 12.26
N PHE A 505 -0.15 -23.15 11.56
CA PHE A 505 0.91 -22.18 11.26
C PHE A 505 1.42 -21.52 12.55
N GLY A 506 2.70 -21.14 12.54
CA GLY A 506 3.35 -20.45 13.65
C GLY A 506 2.65 -19.12 13.98
N ARG A 507 2.80 -18.67 15.23
CA ARG A 507 2.29 -17.36 15.65
C ARG A 507 3.26 -16.26 15.23
N VAL A 508 2.72 -15.18 14.69
CA VAL A 508 3.50 -13.96 14.43
C VAL A 508 3.65 -13.17 15.72
N GLY A 509 4.89 -12.82 16.05
CA GLY A 509 5.23 -12.01 17.22
C GLY A 509 4.82 -10.55 17.03
N TRP A 510 4.51 -9.87 18.14
CA TRP A 510 3.99 -8.49 18.11
C TRP A 510 4.90 -7.50 17.39
N GLY A 511 6.23 -7.65 17.47
CA GLY A 511 7.16 -6.73 16.81
C GLY A 511 7.01 -6.72 15.29
N VAL A 512 6.74 -7.88 14.68
CA VAL A 512 6.49 -7.98 13.24
C VAL A 512 5.13 -7.41 12.89
N VAL A 513 4.10 -7.68 13.68
CA VAL A 513 2.76 -7.09 13.47
C VAL A 513 2.81 -5.57 13.57
N ALA A 514 3.49 -5.03 14.58
CA ALA A 514 3.69 -3.60 14.74
C ALA A 514 4.38 -2.99 13.52
N ALA A 515 5.43 -3.63 12.98
CA ALA A 515 6.10 -3.18 11.76
C ALA A 515 5.18 -3.23 10.52
N VAL A 516 4.39 -4.31 10.36
CA VAL A 516 3.38 -4.44 9.28
C VAL A 516 2.34 -3.32 9.31
N LEU A 517 2.04 -2.77 10.49
CA LEU A 517 1.07 -1.67 10.67
C LEU A 517 1.73 -0.28 10.57
N LEU A 518 2.93 -0.11 11.13
CA LEU A 518 3.64 1.17 11.22
C LEU A 518 4.21 1.62 9.88
N ILE A 519 4.74 0.71 9.05
CA ILE A 519 5.33 1.08 7.76
C ILE A 519 4.31 1.71 6.81
N PRO A 520 3.12 1.11 6.55
CA PRO A 520 2.07 1.77 5.76
C PRO A 520 1.71 3.17 6.25
N LEU A 521 1.64 3.33 7.56
CA LEU A 521 1.31 4.61 8.16
C LEU A 521 2.38 5.68 7.91
N GLY A 522 3.66 5.30 7.87
CA GLY A 522 4.76 6.23 7.54
C GLY A 522 4.65 6.81 6.12
N PHE A 523 3.96 6.14 5.20
CA PHE A 523 3.61 6.69 3.89
C PHE A 523 2.36 7.57 3.98
N ALA A 524 1.33 7.13 4.69
CA ALA A 524 0.07 7.88 4.83
C ALA A 524 0.25 9.24 5.54
N ILE A 525 1.12 9.31 6.57
CA ILE A 525 1.36 10.53 7.36
C ILE A 525 1.98 11.68 6.54
N ARG A 526 2.54 11.38 5.36
CA ARG A 526 3.07 12.42 4.44
C ARG A 526 1.98 13.33 3.91
N HIS A 527 0.76 12.81 3.80
CA HIS A 527 -0.39 13.52 3.24
C HIS A 527 -1.02 14.54 4.19
N ILE A 528 -0.59 14.60 5.45
CA ILE A 528 -1.02 15.64 6.38
C ILE A 528 -0.39 16.97 5.94
N GLY A 529 -1.23 17.93 5.59
CA GLY A 529 -0.87 19.27 5.13
C GLY A 529 -2.09 20.16 5.07
N PHE A 530 -1.91 21.45 4.79
CA PHE A 530 -3.04 22.31 4.44
C PHE A 530 -3.60 21.92 3.06
N TYR A 531 -4.89 22.17 2.84
CA TYR A 531 -5.42 22.09 1.49
C TYR A 531 -4.65 23.08 0.59
N PRO A 532 -4.25 22.67 -0.62
CA PRO A 532 -3.64 23.60 -1.55
C PRO A 532 -4.55 24.81 -1.77
N HIS A 533 -3.99 26.00 -1.65
CA HIS A 533 -4.65 27.26 -1.96
C HIS A 533 -3.95 27.88 -3.16
N PHE A 534 -4.72 28.25 -4.18
CA PHE A 534 -4.25 28.85 -5.42
C PHE A 534 -4.70 30.29 -5.51
N ASP A 535 -3.88 31.11 -6.16
CA ASP A 535 -4.21 32.52 -6.42
C ASP A 535 -5.09 32.60 -7.67
N ASP A 536 -6.40 32.72 -7.46
CA ASP A 536 -7.38 32.82 -8.53
C ASP A 536 -7.11 34.02 -9.46
N ALA A 537 -6.61 35.14 -8.93
CA ALA A 537 -6.32 36.33 -9.72
C ALA A 537 -5.09 36.14 -10.61
N ALA A 538 -4.06 35.46 -10.10
CA ALA A 538 -2.91 35.04 -10.91
C ALA A 538 -3.34 34.06 -12.01
N ALA A 539 -4.16 33.07 -11.67
CA ALA A 539 -4.64 32.08 -12.63
C ALA A 539 -5.46 32.73 -13.77
N GLU A 540 -6.35 33.65 -13.44
CA GLU A 540 -7.15 34.38 -14.43
C GLU A 540 -6.28 35.26 -15.34
N LYS A 541 -5.23 35.89 -14.79
CA LYS A 541 -4.25 36.65 -15.57
C LYS A 541 -3.47 35.77 -16.55
N ASP A 542 -3.05 34.59 -16.12
CA ASP A 542 -2.30 33.66 -16.97
C ASP A 542 -3.18 33.09 -18.08
N ILE A 543 -4.44 32.76 -17.78
CA ILE A 543 -5.42 32.36 -18.80
C ILE A 543 -5.63 33.47 -19.83
N ARG A 544 -5.80 34.73 -19.41
CA ARG A 544 -5.93 35.87 -20.33
C ARG A 544 -4.71 35.99 -21.25
N THR A 545 -3.52 35.85 -20.69
CA THR A 545 -2.25 35.91 -21.45
C THR A 545 -2.16 34.78 -22.48
N LEU A 546 -2.57 33.57 -22.11
CA LEU A 546 -2.66 32.45 -23.04
C LEU A 546 -3.66 32.75 -24.16
N GLN A 547 -4.87 33.20 -23.83
CA GLN A 547 -5.91 33.55 -24.81
C GLN A 547 -5.45 34.63 -25.79
N GLU A 548 -4.79 35.69 -25.32
CA GLU A 548 -4.21 36.74 -26.16
C GLU A 548 -3.15 36.18 -27.12
N SER A 549 -2.30 35.26 -26.64
CA SER A 549 -1.26 34.63 -27.47
C SER A 549 -1.84 33.76 -28.59
N LEU A 550 -3.04 33.18 -28.39
CA LEU A 550 -3.72 32.35 -29.38
C LEU A 550 -4.39 33.17 -30.52
N GLN A 551 -4.63 34.47 -30.32
CA GLN A 551 -5.34 35.30 -31.30
C GLN A 551 -4.56 35.51 -32.61
N ASN A 552 -3.24 35.31 -32.61
CA ASN A 552 -2.38 35.52 -33.78
C ASN A 552 -2.49 34.42 -34.87
N GLY A 553 -3.32 33.39 -34.65
CA GLY A 553 -3.68 32.40 -35.68
C GLY A 553 -2.56 31.43 -36.11
N GLY A 554 -1.44 31.40 -35.40
CA GLY A 554 -0.36 30.42 -35.64
C GLY A 554 -0.71 29.02 -35.15
N GLU A 555 0.01 28.00 -35.65
CA GLU A 555 -0.06 26.65 -35.08
C GLU A 555 0.50 26.64 -33.66
N ILE A 556 -0.28 26.13 -32.70
CA ILE A 556 0.09 26.09 -31.29
C ILE A 556 0.38 24.66 -30.85
N LEU A 557 1.58 24.44 -30.33
CA LEU A 557 1.96 23.20 -29.67
C LEU A 557 1.71 23.28 -28.16
N PHE A 558 0.63 22.67 -27.68
CA PHE A 558 0.40 22.49 -26.24
C PHE A 558 1.30 21.37 -25.69
N ILE A 559 2.40 21.77 -25.05
CA ILE A 559 3.33 20.84 -24.38
C ILE A 559 2.78 20.44 -23.00
N THR A 560 2.30 21.42 -22.22
CA THR A 560 1.71 21.25 -20.89
C THR A 560 0.28 21.77 -20.85
N GLU A 561 -0.44 21.53 -19.75
CA GLU A 561 -1.80 22.07 -19.52
C GLU A 561 -2.84 21.68 -20.59
N ARG A 562 -2.69 20.52 -21.22
CA ARG A 562 -3.58 20.05 -22.31
C ARG A 562 -5.04 19.88 -21.91
N GLN A 563 -5.33 19.75 -20.62
CA GLN A 563 -6.71 19.73 -20.13
C GLN A 563 -7.45 21.03 -20.44
N LEU A 564 -6.75 22.18 -20.58
CA LEU A 564 -7.34 23.47 -20.95
C LEU A 564 -7.97 23.46 -22.35
N LEU A 565 -7.62 22.51 -23.21
CA LEU A 565 -8.33 22.32 -24.48
C LEU A 565 -9.75 21.80 -24.29
N THR A 566 -10.06 21.27 -23.10
CA THR A 566 -11.30 20.54 -22.81
C THR A 566 -12.22 21.30 -21.85
N PHE A 567 -11.65 22.10 -20.94
CA PHE A 567 -12.36 22.72 -19.81
C PHE A 567 -12.40 24.23 -19.91
#